data_AF-A0A930TE53-F1
#
_entry.id   AF-A0A930TE53-F1
#
_cell.length_a   1.000
_cell.length_b   1.000
_cell.length_c   1.000
_cell.angle_alpha   90.00
_cell.angle_beta   90.00
_cell.angle_gamma   90.00
#
_symmetry.space_group_name_H-M   'P 1'
#
loop_
_entity.id
_entity.type
_entity.pdbx_description
1 polymer ?
#
loop_
_entity_poly.entity_id
_entity_poly.type
_entity_poly.pdbx_seq_one_letter_code
_entity_poly.pdbx_strand_id
1 'polypeptide(L)'
;MYNPTKNIEERDPDLHFISHWVPELQGYSLPKIIQGTYTGRSSYPEPILDWSHLRKCVKQRIINKGRQKLEGALATKKTVDNYWKSQGKKFQEYKNTESEGNA
;
A
#
# COMPACT_ATOMS: atom_id res chain seq x y z
N MET A 1 4.77 -0.90 7.25
CA MET A 1 5.01 0.56 7.40
C MET A 1 5.85 0.75 8.64
N TYR A 2 7.07 1.22 8.47
CA TYR A 2 8.00 1.51 9.56
C TYR A 2 7.52 2.72 10.36
N ASN A 3 7.63 2.68 11.68
CA ASN A 3 7.36 3.83 12.53
C ASN A 3 8.62 4.72 12.55
N PRO A 4 8.56 5.98 12.06
CA PRO A 4 9.72 6.85 11.98
C PRO A 4 10.42 7.03 13.33
N THR A 5 9.66 7.26 14.39
CA THR A 5 10.20 7.50 15.74
C THR A 5 10.91 6.28 16.31
N LYS A 6 10.29 5.10 16.21
CA LYS A 6 10.94 3.85 16.67
C LYS A 6 12.16 3.50 15.84
N ASN A 7 12.11 3.79 14.53
CA ASN A 7 13.24 3.51 13.66
C ASN A 7 14.47 4.36 14.03
N ILE A 8 14.27 5.61 14.48
CA ILE A 8 15.37 6.43 15.01
C ILE A 8 15.89 5.80 16.31
N GLU A 9 15.02 5.47 17.25
CA GLU A 9 15.39 4.85 18.53
C GLU A 9 16.21 3.57 18.35
N GLU A 10 15.84 2.72 17.38
CA GLU A 10 16.52 1.45 17.11
C GLU A 10 17.85 1.59 16.35
N ARG A 11 17.99 2.62 15.49
CA ARG A 11 19.11 2.75 14.54
C ARG A 11 20.11 3.82 14.91
N ASP A 12 19.68 4.86 15.60
CA ASP A 12 20.48 6.02 16.00
C ASP A 12 20.04 6.49 17.40
N PRO A 13 20.18 5.63 18.44
CA PRO A 13 19.73 5.95 19.80
C PRO A 13 20.42 7.19 20.38
N ASP A 14 21.69 7.37 20.05
CA ASP A 14 22.53 8.50 20.51
C ASP A 14 22.44 9.73 19.60
N LEU A 15 21.64 9.67 18.52
CA LEU A 15 21.44 10.75 17.56
C LEU A 15 22.72 11.23 16.88
N HIS A 16 23.74 10.38 16.74
CA HIS A 16 25.00 10.75 16.09
C HIS A 16 24.78 11.07 14.62
N PHE A 17 23.98 10.27 13.92
CA PHE A 17 23.69 10.50 12.51
C PHE A 17 22.84 11.77 12.35
N ILE A 18 21.77 11.90 13.12
CA ILE A 18 20.88 13.07 13.05
C ILE A 18 21.64 14.35 13.41
N SER A 19 22.44 14.35 14.48
CA SER A 19 23.18 15.55 14.90
C SER A 19 24.24 15.98 13.88
N HIS A 20 24.82 15.04 13.14
CA HIS A 20 25.81 15.34 12.10
C HIS A 20 25.17 15.99 10.87
N TRP A 21 24.01 15.49 10.44
CA TRP A 21 23.37 15.92 9.18
C TRP A 21 22.28 16.98 9.37
N VAL A 22 21.76 17.14 10.58
CA VAL A 22 20.69 18.09 10.94
C VAL A 22 21.18 18.93 12.12
N PRO A 23 22.09 19.89 11.88
CA PRO A 23 22.74 20.65 12.95
C PRO A 23 21.74 21.49 13.76
N GLU A 24 20.57 21.81 13.21
CA GLU A 24 19.50 22.57 13.88
C GLU A 24 18.88 21.79 15.06
N LEU A 25 19.06 20.47 15.08
CA LEU A 25 18.61 19.57 16.15
C LEU A 25 19.74 19.18 17.11
N GLN A 26 20.95 19.72 16.94
CA GLN A 26 22.07 19.42 17.80
C GLN A 26 21.78 19.87 19.26
N GLY A 27 22.09 19.00 20.21
CA GLY A 27 21.84 19.24 21.64
C GLY A 27 20.42 18.90 22.11
N TYR A 28 19.51 18.51 21.21
CA TYR A 28 18.22 17.94 21.59
C TYR A 28 18.32 16.42 21.71
N SER A 29 17.74 15.87 22.77
CA SER A 29 17.58 14.42 22.93
C SER A 29 16.39 13.91 22.11
N LEU A 30 16.35 12.61 21.82
CA LEU A 30 15.27 12.03 21.03
C LEU A 30 13.86 12.32 21.61
N PRO A 31 13.61 12.18 22.93
CA PRO A 31 12.31 12.56 23.50
C PRO A 31 11.96 14.04 23.29
N LYS A 32 12.95 14.93 23.37
CA LYS A 32 12.79 16.38 23.13
C LYS A 32 12.45 16.68 21.68
N ILE A 33 13.04 15.96 20.74
CA ILE A 33 12.75 16.06 19.31
C ILE A 33 11.32 15.56 19.04
N ILE A 34 10.92 14.42 19.60
CA ILE A 34 9.57 13.85 19.43
C ILE A 34 8.50 14.79 20.00
N GLN A 35 8.77 15.43 21.14
CA GLN A 35 7.86 16.38 21.78
C GLN A 35 7.83 17.76 21.10
N GLY A 36 8.69 18.02 20.11
CA GLY A 36 8.72 19.32 19.42
C GLY A 36 9.31 20.45 20.27
N THR A 37 10.14 20.15 21.27
CA THR A 37 10.70 21.19 22.16
C THR A 37 11.68 22.14 21.48
N TYR A 38 12.13 21.81 20.26
CA TYR A 38 12.96 22.67 19.41
C TYR A 38 12.16 23.79 18.73
N THR A 39 10.83 23.65 18.63
CA THR A 39 9.97 24.63 17.97
C THR A 39 10.13 26.01 18.62
N GLY A 40 10.38 27.04 17.80
CA GLY A 40 10.57 28.42 18.26
C GLY A 40 11.97 28.74 18.78
N ARG A 41 12.86 27.75 18.90
CA ARG A 41 14.29 27.94 19.23
C ARG A 41 15.21 27.52 18.09
N SER A 42 14.76 26.57 17.28
CA SER A 42 15.45 26.05 16.12
C SER A 42 14.72 26.46 14.84
N SER A 43 15.45 26.53 13.73
CA SER A 43 14.89 26.67 12.38
C SER A 43 14.34 25.35 11.83
N TYR A 44 14.51 24.23 12.55
CA TYR A 44 13.99 22.94 12.14
C TYR A 44 12.45 22.95 12.15
N PRO A 45 11.79 22.49 11.07
CA PRO A 45 10.34 22.57 10.94
C PRO A 45 9.62 21.59 11.88
N GLU A 46 8.38 21.93 12.22
CA GLU A 46 7.47 21.00 12.90
C GLU A 46 7.14 19.78 12.02
N PRO A 47 6.74 18.64 12.63
CA PRO A 47 6.31 17.47 11.88
C PRO A 47 5.16 17.82 10.92
N ILE A 48 5.39 17.58 9.62
CA ILE A 48 4.43 17.93 8.55
C ILE A 48 3.15 17.08 8.64
N LEU A 49 3.22 15.89 9.24
CA LEU A 49 2.13 14.91 9.25
C LEU A 49 2.03 14.20 10.60
N ASP A 50 0.81 13.94 11.05
CA ASP A 50 0.56 12.95 12.11
C ASP A 50 0.69 11.53 11.54
N TRP A 51 1.79 10.87 11.89
CA TRP A 51 2.09 9.50 11.49
C TRP A 51 1.00 8.49 11.90
N SER A 52 0.41 8.64 13.07
CA SER A 52 -0.60 7.71 13.59
C SER A 52 -1.87 7.76 12.75
N HIS A 53 -2.34 8.98 12.46
CA HIS A 53 -3.47 9.22 11.57
C HIS A 53 -3.18 8.74 10.14
N LEU A 54 -2.04 9.16 9.57
CA LEU A 54 -1.65 8.79 8.20
C LEU A 54 -1.58 7.27 8.03
N ARG A 55 -0.94 6.57 8.97
CA ARG A 55 -0.82 5.11 8.95
C ARG A 55 -2.19 4.44 8.90
N LYS A 56 -3.17 4.91 9.69
CA LYS A 56 -4.54 4.36 9.68
C LYS A 56 -5.20 4.56 8.31
N CYS A 57 -5.15 5.78 7.78
CA CYS A 57 -5.76 6.12 6.48
C CYS A 57 -5.13 5.31 5.33
N VAL A 58 -3.79 5.22 5.28
CA VAL A 58 -3.12 4.47 4.21
C VAL A 58 -3.36 2.96 4.36
N LYS A 59 -3.39 2.41 5.58
CA LYS A 59 -3.73 0.99 5.80
C LYS A 59 -5.13 0.68 5.27
N GLN A 60 -6.12 1.51 5.58
CA GLN A 60 -7.49 1.34 5.05
C GLN A 60 -7.52 1.45 3.53
N ARG A 61 -6.81 2.42 2.95
CA ARG A 61 -6.71 2.58 1.50
C ARG A 61 -6.11 1.36 0.82
N ILE A 62 -5.06 0.76 1.39
CA ILE A 62 -4.43 -0.46 0.86
C ILE A 62 -5.41 -1.63 0.90
N ILE A 63 -6.12 -1.82 2.01
CA ILE A 63 -7.14 -2.88 2.16
C ILE A 63 -8.23 -2.72 1.11
N ASN A 64 -8.76 -1.51 0.95
CA ASN A 64 -9.84 -1.22 -0.01
C ASN A 64 -9.38 -1.46 -1.45
N LYS A 65 -8.17 -0.99 -1.82
CA LYS A 65 -7.61 -1.26 -3.15
C LYS A 65 -7.36 -2.75 -3.40
N GLY A 66 -6.89 -3.48 -2.39
CA GLY A 66 -6.70 -4.92 -2.47
C GLY A 66 -8.02 -5.66 -2.71
N ARG A 67 -9.08 -5.26 -2.00
CA ARG A 67 -10.43 -5.79 -2.18
C ARG A 67 -10.97 -5.53 -3.60
N GLN A 68 -10.84 -4.29 -4.08
CA GLN A 68 -11.24 -3.93 -5.45
C GLN A 68 -10.51 -4.74 -6.52
N LYS A 69 -9.20 -4.98 -6.34
CA LYS A 69 -8.42 -5.83 -7.26
C LYS A 69 -8.93 -7.27 -7.27
N LEU A 70 -9.25 -7.83 -6.10
CA LEU A 70 -9.79 -9.19 -5.99
C LEU A 70 -11.16 -9.30 -6.67
N GLU A 71 -12.07 -8.37 -6.39
CA GLU A 71 -13.40 -8.33 -7.01
C GLU A 71 -13.30 -8.21 -8.54
N GLY A 72 -12.44 -7.34 -9.04
CA GLY A 72 -12.16 -7.22 -10.48
C GLY A 72 -11.61 -8.50 -11.09
N ALA A 73 -10.67 -9.18 -10.41
CA ALA A 73 -10.12 -10.45 -10.88
C ALA A 73 -11.18 -11.56 -10.96
N LEU A 74 -12.06 -11.66 -9.96
CA LEU A 74 -13.16 -12.62 -9.95
C LEU A 74 -14.19 -12.34 -11.06
N ALA A 75 -14.52 -11.07 -11.29
CA ALA A 75 -15.41 -10.67 -12.37
C ALA A 75 -14.83 -11.04 -13.75
N THR A 76 -13.54 -10.73 -13.98
CA THR A 76 -12.84 -11.11 -15.21
C THR A 76 -12.83 -12.63 -15.42
N LYS A 77 -12.51 -13.40 -14.36
CA LYS A 77 -12.52 -14.88 -14.43
C LYS A 77 -13.91 -15.40 -14.84
N LYS A 78 -14.98 -14.92 -14.21
CA LYS A 78 -16.35 -15.32 -14.53
C LYS A 78 -16.71 -15.00 -15.99
N THR A 79 -16.29 -13.84 -16.50
CA THR A 79 -16.51 -13.45 -17.90
C THR A 79 -15.78 -14.39 -18.86
N VAL A 80 -14.53 -14.73 -18.57
CA VAL A 80 -13.74 -15.68 -19.38
C VAL A 80 -14.37 -17.07 -19.35
N ASP A 81 -14.77 -17.56 -18.18
CA ASP A 81 -15.42 -18.87 -18.02
C ASP A 81 -16.73 -18.94 -18.84
N ASN A 82 -17.53 -17.86 -18.81
CA ASN A 82 -18.76 -17.76 -19.61
C ASN A 82 -18.47 -17.73 -21.11
N TYR A 83 -17.45 -17.00 -21.54
CA TYR A 83 -17.00 -17.00 -22.94
C TYR A 83 -16.65 -18.41 -23.40
N TRP A 84 -15.80 -19.13 -22.66
CA TRP A 84 -15.42 -20.50 -23.01
C TRP A 84 -16.59 -21.48 -23.04
N LYS A 85 -17.52 -21.37 -22.08
CA LYS A 85 -18.77 -22.16 -22.10
C LYS A 85 -19.60 -21.90 -23.35
N SER A 86 -19.75 -20.63 -23.73
CA SER A 86 -20.51 -20.26 -24.93
C SER A 86 -19.84 -20.76 -26.21
N GLN A 87 -18.51 -20.68 -26.31
CA GLN A 87 -17.76 -21.19 -27.46
C GLN A 87 -17.80 -22.72 -27.52
N GLY A 88 -17.67 -23.41 -26.38
CA GLY A 88 -17.82 -24.85 -26.30
C GLY A 88 -19.20 -25.33 -26.75
N LYS A 89 -20.27 -24.63 -26.35
CA LYS A 89 -21.63 -24.94 -26.80
C LYS A 89 -21.79 -24.78 -28.32
N LYS A 90 -21.30 -23.68 -28.88
CA LYS A 90 -21.30 -23.46 -30.34
C LYS A 90 -20.54 -24.57 -31.06
N PHE A 91 -19.37 -24.95 -30.56
CA PHE A 91 -18.57 -26.03 -31.17
C PHE A 91 -19.30 -27.37 -31.18
N GLN A 92 -20.02 -27.71 -30.11
CA GLN A 92 -20.85 -28.91 -30.05
C GLN A 92 -22.02 -28.86 -31.05
N GLU A 93 -22.67 -27.70 -31.19
CA GLU A 93 -23.74 -27.48 -32.17
C GLU A 93 -23.24 -27.63 -33.61
N TYR A 94 -22.04 -27.11 -33.94
CA TYR A 94 -21.39 -27.33 -35.24
C TYR A 94 -21.08 -28.80 -35.49
N LYS A 95 -20.52 -29.53 -34.51
CA LYS A 95 -20.22 -30.96 -34.69
C LYS A 95 -21.46 -31.81 -34.91
N ASN A 96 -22.56 -31.52 -34.23
CA ASN A 96 -23.80 -32.26 -34.37
C ASN A 96 -24.46 -32.02 -35.74
N THR A 97 -24.40 -30.79 -36.24
CA THR A 97 -24.93 -30.44 -37.58
C THR A 97 -24.08 -31.01 -38.72
N GLU A 98 -22.76 -31.09 -38.58
CA GLU A 98 -21.88 -31.78 -39.55
C GLU A 98 -22.10 -33.30 -39.58
N SER A 99 -22.49 -33.93 -38.46
CA SER A 99 -22.81 -35.36 -38.43
C SER A 99 -24.19 -35.70 -39.02
N GLU A 100 -25.17 -34.80 -38.92
CA GLU A 100 -26.51 -35.01 -39.50
C GLU A 100 -26.56 -34.71 -41.00
N GLY A 101 -25.64 -33.89 -41.54
CA GLY A 101 -25.55 -33.61 -42.97
C GLY A 101 -24.76 -34.64 -43.81
N ASN A 102 -24.12 -35.61 -43.16
CA ASN A 102 -23.31 -36.67 -43.80
C ASN A 102 -23.91 -38.09 -43.64
N ALA A 103 -25.17 -38.19 -43.19
CA ALA A 103 -25.95 -39.42 -43.10
C ALA A 103 -27.09 -39.41 -44.13
#